data_AF-A0A087AC87-F1
#
_entry.id   AF-A0A087AC87-F1
#
_cell.length_a   1.000
_cell.length_b   1.000
_cell.length_c   1.000
_cell.angle_alpha   90.00
_cell.angle_beta   90.00
_cell.angle_gamma   90.00
#
_symmetry.space_group_name_H-M   'P 1'
#
loop_
_entity.id
_entity.type
_entity.pdbx_description
1 polymer ?
#
loop_
_entity_poly.entity_id
_entity_poly.type
_entity_poly.pdbx_seq_one_letter_code
_entity_poly.pdbx_strand_id
1 'polypeptide(L)'
;MTMRAERSGLLKYHELAQMQDFVDDEWGFADEFDGPTFLWDPAIGTCAHHDDALRADVPVAPADEAEQIIDRPMRWYLDGIAAATPSAHHSPEGVDVPRADMPTFRLETQALAGVDAVVANATGSTRWLDGTRNLCRAIELTARFLGMCEDRNQEGLEYLKELLQVTRIYLDAVARHADPAVGAQALRMVTAVACNEDFRINPMPMIELLSCCLSFARYDDTCMHAYETLDTALASMDEMARRYSETADEDARFRSMIDDEYAFELADLSGLANDLYASKQSPQLDRQDMELHAHYRFRQAVLLLRHDLMRMSGDVDGADALLREHATTSPLGDAYAARLIHARRWNDLLEFTSTMVADQSAPFLVMFPDELVPYDWESLEEVALQALDDRPRLRDLYRERVLSSFDEDEMPALTNLRRVSTNREWREQVARIVEIYNHEQTHAVRNRVYERMLVMQGLRDEAMRYLDDFPDAWPDLAEIL
;
A
#
# COMPACT_ATOMS: atom_id res chain seq x y z
N MET A 1 -7.04 14.65 35.88
CA MET A 1 -6.43 13.75 36.90
C MET A 1 -6.45 12.28 36.48
N THR A 2 -7.04 11.95 35.32
CA THR A 2 -7.22 10.61 34.73
C THR A 2 -6.00 10.11 33.92
N MET A 3 -5.31 10.97 33.17
CA MET A 3 -4.13 10.56 32.35
C MET A 3 -2.95 9.93 33.12
N ARG A 4 -2.82 10.21 34.43
CA ARG A 4 -1.69 9.70 35.23
C ARG A 4 -1.86 8.24 35.67
N ALA A 5 -3.10 7.74 35.70
CA ALA A 5 -3.41 6.35 36.04
C ALA A 5 -3.28 5.43 34.81
N GLU A 6 -3.71 5.89 33.63
CA GLU A 6 -3.56 5.16 32.36
C GLU A 6 -2.08 4.92 32.01
N ARG A 7 -1.22 5.94 32.12
CA ARG A 7 0.23 5.78 31.90
C ARG A 7 0.91 4.78 32.85
N SER A 8 0.37 4.55 34.05
CA SER A 8 0.93 3.56 34.98
C SER A 8 0.61 2.11 34.59
N GLY A 9 -0.46 1.87 33.84
CA GLY A 9 -0.78 0.57 33.25
C GLY A 9 0.06 0.29 32.01
N LEU A 10 0.23 1.30 31.15
CA LEU A 10 1.03 1.22 29.92
C LEU A 10 2.49 0.85 30.18
N LEU A 11 3.11 1.39 31.23
CA LEU A 11 4.48 1.03 31.62
C LEU A 11 4.67 -0.45 32.01
N LYS A 12 3.59 -1.23 32.19
CA LYS A 12 3.67 -2.67 32.50
C LYS A 12 3.89 -3.54 31.26
N TYR A 13 3.40 -3.09 30.10
CA TYR A 13 3.34 -3.86 28.86
C TYR A 13 4.21 -3.17 27.80
N HIS A 14 5.27 -3.87 27.36
CA HIS A 14 6.29 -3.24 26.52
C HIS A 14 5.76 -3.12 25.09
N GLU A 15 5.11 -4.18 24.62
CA GLU A 15 4.52 -4.35 23.30
C GLU A 15 3.43 -3.31 23.07
N LEU A 16 2.50 -3.16 24.02
CA LEU A 16 1.52 -2.06 24.01
C LEU A 16 2.17 -0.68 23.93
N ALA A 17 3.23 -0.42 24.71
CA ALA A 17 3.89 0.88 24.69
C ALA A 17 4.55 1.15 23.34
N GLN A 18 5.28 0.18 22.78
CA GLN A 18 5.91 0.29 21.46
C GLN A 18 4.87 0.48 20.35
N MET A 19 3.77 -0.26 20.39
CA MET A 19 2.69 -0.14 19.42
C MET A 19 2.05 1.25 19.46
N GLN A 20 1.84 1.80 20.66
CA GLN A 20 1.30 3.15 20.80
C GLN A 20 2.26 4.22 20.31
N ASP A 21 3.54 4.12 20.68
CA ASP A 21 4.56 5.07 20.23
C ASP A 21 4.66 5.03 18.70
N PHE A 22 4.70 3.85 18.07
CA PHE A 22 4.68 3.69 16.62
C PHE A 22 3.43 4.32 15.97
N VAL A 23 2.24 4.01 16.47
CA VAL A 23 0.98 4.54 15.93
C VAL A 23 0.89 6.05 16.11
N ASP A 24 1.30 6.58 17.26
CA ASP A 24 1.22 8.01 17.54
C ASP A 24 2.26 8.83 16.74
N ASP A 25 3.41 8.24 16.38
CA ASP A 25 4.50 8.94 15.67
C ASP A 25 4.52 8.73 14.14
N GLU A 26 4.19 7.53 13.63
CA GLU A 26 4.41 7.17 12.21
C GLU A 26 3.15 7.26 11.32
N TRP A 27 1.95 7.37 11.91
CA TRP A 27 0.69 7.33 11.16
C TRP A 27 0.06 8.72 10.89
N GLY A 28 0.76 9.80 11.23
CA GLY A 28 0.35 11.16 10.89
C GLY A 28 -0.95 11.64 11.57
N PHE A 29 -1.37 11.05 12.69
CA PHE A 29 -2.57 11.49 13.43
C PHE A 29 -2.44 12.90 14.00
N ALA A 30 -1.20 13.39 14.21
CA ALA A 30 -0.92 14.75 14.62
C ALA A 30 -0.80 15.75 13.44
N ASP A 31 -0.88 15.27 12.20
CA ASP A 31 -0.68 16.09 11.00
C ASP A 31 -1.96 16.81 10.55
N GLU A 32 -1.84 17.60 9.48
CA GLU A 32 -2.90 18.47 8.94
C GLU A 32 -4.24 17.73 8.68
N PHE A 33 -4.18 16.46 8.31
CA PHE A 33 -5.34 15.67 7.90
C PHE A 33 -5.88 14.70 8.95
N ASP A 34 -5.36 14.79 10.18
CA ASP A 34 -5.72 13.93 11.29
C ASP A 34 -5.66 12.47 10.85
N GLY A 35 -4.45 11.95 10.55
CA GLY A 35 -4.13 10.52 10.34
C GLY A 35 -3.74 10.12 8.92
N PRO A 36 -3.64 8.80 8.64
CA PRO A 36 -2.88 8.33 7.48
C PRO A 36 -3.52 8.79 6.19
N THR A 37 -2.70 9.21 5.26
CA THR A 37 -3.07 9.33 3.86
C THR A 37 -2.29 8.29 3.06
N PHE A 38 -2.95 7.67 2.08
CA PHE A 38 -2.33 6.62 1.28
C PHE A 38 -1.63 7.20 0.05
N LEU A 39 -2.34 8.01 -0.72
CA LEU A 39 -1.88 8.60 -1.97
C LEU A 39 -1.36 10.03 -1.78
N TRP A 40 -1.63 10.69 -0.66
CA TRP A 40 -1.04 12.00 -0.36
C TRP A 40 0.29 11.88 0.40
N ASP A 41 1.30 12.63 -0.07
CA ASP A 41 2.61 12.79 0.57
C ASP A 41 2.87 14.29 0.86
N PRO A 42 3.15 14.70 2.11
CA PRO A 42 3.53 16.07 2.46
C PRO A 42 4.73 16.63 1.66
N ALA A 43 5.60 15.78 1.12
CA ALA A 43 6.70 16.19 0.25
C ALA A 43 6.20 16.87 -1.03
N ILE A 44 5.01 16.53 -1.53
CA ILE A 44 4.40 17.18 -2.71
C ILE A 44 4.23 18.67 -2.45
N GLY A 45 3.59 19.03 -1.34
CA GLY A 45 3.38 20.42 -0.95
C GLY A 45 4.71 21.13 -0.67
N THR A 46 5.66 20.45 -0.04
CA THR A 46 6.99 21.02 0.26
C THR A 46 7.77 21.37 -1.01
N CYS A 47 7.83 20.43 -1.97
CA CYS A 47 8.46 20.65 -3.27
C CYS A 47 7.73 21.73 -4.07
N ALA A 48 6.40 21.73 -4.07
CA ALA A 48 5.63 22.72 -4.81
C ALA A 48 5.87 24.15 -4.29
N HIS A 49 5.99 24.34 -2.97
CA HIS A 49 6.36 25.62 -2.37
C HIS A 49 7.80 26.03 -2.69
N HIS A 50 8.72 25.08 -2.76
CA HIS A 50 10.09 25.36 -3.19
C HIS A 50 10.12 25.89 -4.64
N ASP A 51 9.38 25.23 -5.53
CA ASP A 51 9.32 25.59 -6.94
C ASP A 51 8.62 26.94 -7.19
N ASP A 52 7.66 27.34 -6.35
CA ASP A 52 6.95 28.61 -6.50
C ASP A 52 7.89 29.81 -6.50
N ALA A 53 9.00 29.73 -5.77
CA ALA A 53 10.02 30.79 -5.75
C ALA A 53 10.77 30.93 -7.09
N LEU A 54 10.75 29.88 -7.91
CA LEU A 54 11.45 29.80 -9.19
C LEU A 54 10.52 30.05 -10.39
N ARG A 55 9.20 29.94 -10.20
CA ARG A 55 8.20 30.16 -11.26
C ARG A 55 8.11 31.63 -11.64
N ALA A 56 7.88 31.89 -12.92
CA ALA A 56 7.66 33.22 -13.46
C ALA A 56 6.51 33.23 -14.47
N ASP A 57 5.91 34.40 -14.73
CA ASP A 57 4.99 34.56 -15.87
C ASP A 57 5.77 34.58 -17.18
N VAL A 58 6.20 33.39 -17.61
CA VAL A 58 6.90 33.16 -18.86
C VAL A 58 6.00 32.41 -19.84
N PRO A 59 6.14 32.65 -21.16
CA PRO A 59 5.38 31.92 -22.16
C PRO A 59 5.56 30.41 -22.04
N VAL A 60 4.45 29.70 -22.14
CA VAL A 60 4.39 28.25 -22.30
C VAL A 60 4.19 27.95 -23.79
N ALA A 61 4.89 26.94 -24.31
CA ALA A 61 4.77 26.55 -25.71
C ALA A 61 3.30 26.27 -26.09
N PRO A 62 2.81 26.76 -27.24
CA PRO A 62 1.50 26.39 -27.77
C PRO A 62 1.34 24.87 -27.88
N ALA A 63 0.12 24.36 -27.71
CA ALA A 63 -0.13 22.91 -27.61
C ALA A 63 0.34 22.13 -28.85
N ASP A 64 0.18 22.70 -30.05
CA ASP A 64 0.60 22.11 -31.32
C ASP A 64 2.12 22.10 -31.47
N GLU A 65 2.82 23.13 -30.97
CA GLU A 65 4.28 23.17 -30.95
C GLU A 65 4.85 22.19 -29.90
N ALA A 66 4.25 22.15 -28.71
CA ALA A 66 4.63 21.24 -27.63
C ALA A 66 4.52 19.78 -28.07
N GLU A 67 3.40 19.42 -28.70
CA GLU A 67 3.21 18.08 -29.28
C GLU A 67 4.28 17.75 -30.32
N GLN A 68 4.57 18.66 -31.25
CA GLN A 68 5.61 18.43 -32.28
C GLN A 68 7.01 18.24 -31.67
N ILE A 69 7.32 18.97 -30.60
CA ILE A 69 8.61 18.86 -29.89
C ILE A 69 8.72 17.50 -29.20
N ILE A 70 7.65 17.03 -28.55
CA ILE A 70 7.61 15.73 -27.87
C ILE A 70 7.69 14.57 -28.86
N ASP A 71 6.85 14.61 -29.90
CA ASP A 71 6.64 13.48 -30.80
C ASP A 71 7.84 13.21 -31.72
N ARG A 72 8.58 14.25 -32.11
CA ARG A 72 9.62 14.11 -33.15
C ARG A 72 10.79 13.19 -32.74
N PRO A 73 11.37 13.28 -31.52
CA PRO A 73 12.37 12.32 -31.05
C PRO A 73 11.82 10.89 -30.91
N MET A 74 10.58 10.74 -30.44
CA MET A 74 9.91 9.43 -30.31
C MET A 74 9.74 8.74 -31.66
N ARG A 75 9.25 9.46 -32.68
CA ARG A 75 9.12 8.93 -34.05
C ARG A 75 10.47 8.56 -34.64
N TRP A 76 11.49 9.39 -34.44
CA TRP A 76 12.83 9.09 -34.94
C TRP A 76 13.40 7.80 -34.32
N TYR A 77 13.17 7.58 -33.04
CA TYR A 77 13.53 6.32 -32.37
C TYR A 77 12.83 5.11 -33.01
N LEU A 78 11.50 5.17 -33.16
CA LEU A 78 10.72 4.07 -33.73
C LEU A 78 11.08 3.79 -35.20
N ASP A 79 11.22 4.84 -36.02
CA ASP A 79 11.65 4.72 -37.43
C ASP A 79 13.06 4.13 -37.53
N GLY A 80 13.95 4.50 -36.61
CA GLY A 80 15.31 3.95 -36.53
C GLY A 80 15.31 2.46 -36.27
N ILE A 81 14.43 1.99 -35.38
CA ILE A 81 14.27 0.54 -35.11
C ILE A 81 13.63 -0.16 -36.30
N ALA A 82 12.56 0.42 -36.86
CA ALA A 82 11.90 -0.09 -38.06
C ALA A 82 12.88 -0.39 -39.19
N ALA A 83 13.77 0.57 -39.46
CA ALA A 83 14.75 0.49 -40.52
C ALA A 83 15.80 -0.62 -40.27
N ALA A 84 16.05 -0.97 -39.01
CA ALA A 84 16.97 -2.02 -38.60
C ALA A 84 16.30 -3.40 -38.47
N THR A 85 14.97 -3.46 -38.44
CA THR A 85 14.19 -4.67 -38.17
C THR A 85 13.49 -5.19 -39.43
N PRO A 86 13.94 -6.32 -40.03
CA PRO A 86 13.38 -6.82 -41.29
C PRO A 86 11.90 -7.21 -41.24
N SER A 87 11.38 -7.52 -40.04
CA SER A 87 9.99 -7.91 -39.79
C SER A 87 9.06 -6.71 -39.55
N ALA A 88 9.59 -5.48 -39.54
CA ALA A 88 8.78 -4.28 -39.33
C ALA A 88 7.76 -4.08 -40.46
N HIS A 89 6.60 -3.55 -40.10
CA HIS A 89 5.51 -3.23 -41.03
C HIS A 89 5.28 -1.72 -41.03
N HIS A 90 5.45 -1.11 -42.19
CA HIS A 90 5.18 0.31 -42.38
C HIS A 90 3.75 0.51 -42.84
N SER A 91 2.99 1.31 -42.10
CA SER A 91 1.65 1.75 -42.46
C SER A 91 1.61 3.29 -42.56
N PRO A 92 0.58 3.88 -43.20
CA PRO A 92 0.37 5.32 -43.17
C PRO A 92 0.13 5.89 -41.76
N GLU A 93 -0.25 5.04 -40.80
CA GLU A 93 -0.55 5.41 -39.41
C GLU A 93 0.68 5.26 -38.49
N GLY A 94 1.75 4.62 -38.95
CA GLY A 94 2.98 4.44 -38.19
C GLY A 94 3.76 3.17 -38.55
N VAL A 95 4.79 2.91 -37.76
CA VAL A 95 5.57 1.67 -37.82
C VAL A 95 5.04 0.69 -36.77
N ASP A 96 4.78 -0.55 -37.19
CA ASP A 96 4.56 -1.67 -36.29
C ASP A 96 5.79 -2.61 -36.32
N VAL A 97 6.34 -2.90 -35.14
CA VAL A 97 7.46 -3.82 -34.97
C VAL A 97 6.99 -4.95 -34.06
N PRO A 98 7.08 -6.24 -34.49
CA PRO A 98 6.69 -7.34 -33.63
C PRO A 98 7.43 -7.31 -32.28
N ARG A 99 6.72 -7.47 -31.17
CA ARG A 99 7.29 -7.41 -29.80
C ARG A 99 8.55 -8.28 -29.60
N ALA A 100 8.57 -9.47 -30.22
CA ALA A 100 9.72 -10.37 -30.16
C ALA A 100 11.00 -9.79 -30.78
N ASP A 101 10.85 -8.90 -31.76
CA ASP A 101 11.95 -8.26 -32.51
C ASP A 101 12.23 -6.84 -32.01
N MET A 102 11.42 -6.31 -31.08
CA MET A 102 11.57 -4.98 -30.52
C MET A 102 12.68 -4.97 -29.45
N PRO A 103 13.74 -4.15 -29.62
CA PRO A 103 14.83 -4.05 -28.66
C PRO A 103 14.31 -3.44 -27.36
N THR A 104 15.02 -3.72 -26.26
CA THR A 104 14.70 -3.10 -24.97
C THR A 104 14.90 -1.59 -25.05
N PHE A 105 13.89 -0.81 -24.66
CA PHE A 105 13.97 0.64 -24.55
C PHE A 105 15.02 1.05 -23.52
N ARG A 106 15.68 2.18 -23.78
CA ARG A 106 16.71 2.78 -22.93
C ARG A 106 16.55 4.30 -22.95
N LEU A 107 16.55 4.95 -21.79
CA LEU A 107 16.43 6.41 -21.69
C LEU A 107 17.57 7.14 -22.40
N GLU A 108 18.74 6.51 -22.45
CA GLU A 108 19.95 6.98 -23.14
C GLU A 108 19.72 7.29 -24.63
N THR A 109 18.66 6.74 -25.24
CA THR A 109 18.30 6.93 -26.64
C THR A 109 17.82 8.35 -26.96
N GLN A 110 17.51 9.16 -25.95
CA GLN A 110 16.97 10.51 -26.08
C GLN A 110 15.58 10.57 -26.76
N ALA A 111 14.86 9.45 -26.84
CA ALA A 111 13.51 9.42 -27.39
C ALA A 111 12.52 10.30 -26.61
N LEU A 112 12.77 10.53 -25.32
CA LEU A 112 11.93 11.34 -24.42
C LEU A 112 12.46 12.78 -24.22
N ALA A 113 13.54 13.20 -24.89
CA ALA A 113 14.13 14.52 -24.68
C ALA A 113 13.17 15.69 -25.02
N GLY A 114 12.21 15.45 -25.91
CA GLY A 114 11.15 16.43 -26.22
C GLY A 114 10.19 16.63 -25.04
N VAL A 115 9.93 15.58 -24.27
CA VAL A 115 9.13 15.63 -23.03
C VAL A 115 9.83 16.50 -22.01
N ASP A 116 11.11 16.26 -21.73
CA ASP A 116 11.91 17.05 -20.78
C ASP A 116 11.86 18.56 -21.09
N ALA A 117 12.00 18.91 -22.37
CA ALA A 117 11.99 20.30 -22.80
C ALA A 117 10.62 20.99 -22.57
N VAL A 118 9.52 20.29 -22.90
CA VAL A 118 8.16 20.81 -22.73
C VAL A 118 7.78 20.89 -21.25
N VAL A 119 8.11 19.86 -20.47
CA VAL A 119 7.85 19.81 -19.03
C VAL A 119 8.60 20.91 -18.31
N ALA A 120 9.90 21.10 -18.59
CA ALA A 120 10.69 22.17 -17.98
C ALA A 120 10.15 23.58 -18.31
N ASN A 121 9.63 23.80 -19.52
CA ASN A 121 8.99 25.06 -19.88
C ASN A 121 7.66 25.26 -19.14
N ALA A 122 6.85 24.21 -19.02
CA ALA A 122 5.56 24.25 -18.32
C ALA A 122 5.72 24.49 -16.82
N THR A 123 6.59 23.72 -16.15
CA THR A 123 6.75 23.76 -14.68
C THR A 123 7.36 25.06 -14.17
N GLY A 124 8.19 25.72 -14.99
CA GLY A 124 8.76 27.03 -14.69
C GLY A 124 7.80 28.22 -14.89
N SER A 125 6.58 27.98 -15.38
CA SER A 125 5.60 29.04 -15.68
C SER A 125 4.44 29.09 -14.69
N THR A 126 3.98 30.31 -14.39
CA THR A 126 2.71 30.56 -13.70
C THR A 126 1.50 30.61 -14.65
N ARG A 127 1.68 30.29 -15.93
CA ARG A 127 0.56 30.14 -16.89
C ARG A 127 -0.11 28.80 -16.69
N TRP A 128 -0.79 28.66 -15.56
CA TRP A 128 -1.29 27.41 -14.99
C TRP A 128 -1.99 26.51 -16.01
N LEU A 129 -2.98 27.05 -16.74
CA LEU A 129 -3.76 26.24 -17.66
C LEU A 129 -2.95 25.75 -18.88
N ASP A 130 -2.05 26.57 -19.39
CA ASP A 130 -1.19 26.20 -20.52
C ASP A 130 -0.13 25.19 -20.07
N GLY A 131 0.44 25.39 -18.87
CA GLY A 131 1.36 24.46 -18.24
C GLY A 131 0.72 23.10 -18.01
N THR A 132 -0.46 23.05 -17.39
CA THR A 132 -1.22 21.80 -17.19
C THR A 132 -1.51 21.12 -18.52
N ARG A 133 -1.93 21.86 -19.56
CA ARG A 133 -2.19 21.28 -20.88
C ARG A 133 -0.95 20.58 -21.45
N ASN A 134 0.21 21.20 -21.34
CA ASN A 134 1.46 20.64 -21.84
C ASN A 134 1.94 19.44 -21.02
N LEU A 135 1.76 19.46 -19.70
CA LEU A 135 2.03 18.29 -18.84
C LEU A 135 1.11 17.12 -19.18
N CYS A 136 -0.19 17.37 -19.34
CA CYS A 136 -1.15 16.36 -19.80
C CYS A 136 -0.76 15.76 -21.16
N ARG A 137 -0.33 16.60 -22.11
CA ARG A 137 0.10 16.12 -23.43
C ARG A 137 1.39 15.31 -23.37
N ALA A 138 2.35 15.73 -22.54
CA ALA A 138 3.57 15.00 -22.25
C ALA A 138 3.27 13.60 -21.69
N ILE A 139 2.38 13.50 -20.70
CA ILE A 139 1.97 12.22 -20.10
C ILE A 139 1.30 11.32 -21.14
N GLU A 140 0.33 11.83 -21.89
CA GLU A 140 -0.39 11.05 -22.91
C GLU A 140 0.55 10.49 -23.99
N LEU A 141 1.44 11.32 -24.54
CA LEU A 141 2.37 10.89 -25.58
C LEU A 141 3.43 9.93 -25.04
N THR A 142 3.86 10.11 -23.78
CA THR A 142 4.79 9.19 -23.12
C THR A 142 4.15 7.83 -22.90
N ALA A 143 2.94 7.78 -22.34
CA ALA A 143 2.22 6.53 -22.11
C ALA A 143 1.99 5.76 -23.44
N ARG A 144 1.55 6.47 -24.49
CA ARG A 144 1.41 5.88 -25.83
C ARG A 144 2.72 5.36 -26.40
N PHE A 145 3.80 6.13 -26.26
CA PHE A 145 5.13 5.73 -26.73
C PHE A 145 5.62 4.46 -26.03
N LEU A 146 5.46 4.38 -24.71
CA LEU A 146 5.82 3.20 -23.92
C LEU A 146 4.99 1.97 -24.31
N GLY A 147 3.71 2.16 -24.66
CA GLY A 147 2.85 1.10 -25.20
C GLY A 147 3.35 0.49 -26.52
N MET A 148 4.20 1.20 -27.26
CA MET A 148 4.84 0.73 -28.49
C MET A 148 6.25 0.18 -28.28
N CYS A 149 6.83 0.30 -27.08
CA CYS A 149 8.20 -0.11 -26.79
C CYS A 149 8.24 -1.37 -25.91
N GLU A 150 9.36 -2.09 -25.95
CA GLU A 150 9.64 -3.15 -24.98
C GLU A 150 10.49 -2.59 -23.84
N ASP A 151 9.92 -2.32 -22.68
CA ASP A 151 10.62 -1.73 -21.54
C ASP A 151 11.07 -2.77 -20.50
N ARG A 152 11.90 -3.73 -20.92
CA ARG A 152 12.30 -4.87 -20.08
C ARG A 152 13.07 -4.50 -18.81
N ASN A 153 13.66 -3.30 -18.79
CA ASN A 153 14.40 -2.77 -17.65
C ASN A 153 13.61 -1.72 -16.87
N GLN A 154 12.36 -1.45 -17.24
CA GLN A 154 11.44 -0.52 -16.58
C GLN A 154 11.92 0.94 -16.54
N GLU A 155 12.86 1.33 -17.41
CA GLU A 155 13.38 2.71 -17.43
C GLU A 155 12.31 3.70 -17.93
N GLY A 156 11.49 3.27 -18.88
CA GLY A 156 10.39 4.08 -19.39
C GLY A 156 9.27 4.22 -18.37
N LEU A 157 8.93 3.14 -17.67
CA LEU A 157 7.94 3.18 -16.60
C LEU A 157 8.38 4.10 -15.45
N GLU A 158 9.63 3.98 -15.00
CA GLU A 158 10.16 4.85 -13.95
C GLU A 158 10.13 6.32 -14.37
N TYR A 159 10.49 6.61 -15.63
CA TYR A 159 10.35 7.96 -16.19
C TYR A 159 8.90 8.46 -16.19
N LEU A 160 7.93 7.60 -16.53
CA LEU A 160 6.51 7.98 -16.48
C LEU A 160 6.07 8.32 -15.05
N LYS A 161 6.49 7.55 -14.03
CA LYS A 161 6.22 7.87 -12.63
C LYS A 161 6.83 9.21 -12.21
N GLU A 162 8.09 9.46 -12.56
CA GLU A 162 8.73 10.75 -12.30
C GLU A 162 7.94 11.92 -12.94
N LEU A 163 7.46 11.73 -14.18
CA LEU A 163 6.62 12.71 -14.87
C LEU A 163 5.27 12.93 -14.17
N LEU A 164 4.63 11.87 -13.69
CA LEU A 164 3.41 11.96 -12.89
C LEU A 164 3.67 12.72 -11.58
N GLN A 165 4.76 12.43 -10.88
CA GLN A 165 5.14 13.11 -9.64
C GLN A 165 5.41 14.61 -9.87
N VAL A 166 6.14 14.98 -10.93
CA VAL A 166 6.35 16.38 -11.32
C VAL A 166 5.01 17.07 -11.60
N THR A 167 4.07 16.37 -12.23
CA THR A 167 2.73 16.91 -12.52
C THR A 167 1.91 17.10 -11.26
N ARG A 168 1.98 16.18 -10.29
CA ARG A 168 1.33 16.29 -8.97
C ARG A 168 1.86 17.49 -8.19
N ILE A 169 3.18 17.69 -8.18
CA ILE A 169 3.84 18.87 -7.57
C ILE A 169 3.38 20.16 -8.26
N TYR A 170 3.32 20.19 -9.58
CA TYR A 170 2.82 21.37 -10.30
C TYR A 170 1.34 21.65 -10.01
N LEU A 171 0.50 20.61 -9.95
CA LEU A 171 -0.93 20.76 -9.67
C LEU A 171 -1.24 21.17 -8.23
N ASP A 172 -0.36 20.87 -7.27
CA ASP A 172 -0.44 21.48 -5.94
C ASP A 172 -0.28 23.02 -5.99
N ALA A 173 0.67 23.51 -6.79
CA ALA A 173 0.81 24.95 -7.02
C ALA A 173 -0.39 25.54 -7.77
N VAL A 174 -0.96 24.83 -8.74
CA VAL A 174 -2.20 25.25 -9.42
C VAL A 174 -3.35 25.36 -8.42
N ALA A 175 -3.54 24.37 -7.55
CA ALA A 175 -4.59 24.40 -6.53
C ALA A 175 -4.44 25.58 -5.55
N ARG A 176 -3.20 25.97 -5.22
CA ARG A 176 -2.90 27.09 -4.32
C ARG A 176 -3.04 28.48 -4.95
N HIS A 177 -2.66 28.63 -6.22
CA HIS A 177 -2.44 29.95 -6.83
C HIS A 177 -3.35 30.29 -8.00
N ALA A 178 -3.93 29.30 -8.67
CA ALA A 178 -4.84 29.55 -9.79
C ALA A 178 -6.20 30.00 -9.28
N ASP A 179 -6.94 30.77 -10.09
CA ASP A 179 -8.34 30.99 -9.79
C ASP A 179 -9.14 29.67 -9.92
N PRO A 180 -10.27 29.52 -9.21
CA PRO A 180 -10.99 28.25 -9.15
C PRO A 180 -11.48 27.76 -10.51
N ALA A 181 -11.78 28.65 -11.46
CA ALA A 181 -12.23 28.25 -12.79
C ALA A 181 -11.08 27.62 -13.59
N VAL A 182 -9.88 28.19 -13.48
CA VAL A 182 -8.65 27.61 -14.04
C VAL A 182 -8.31 26.29 -13.37
N GLY A 183 -8.38 26.21 -12.04
CA GLY A 183 -8.15 24.97 -11.29
C GLY A 183 -9.10 23.85 -11.71
N ALA A 184 -10.41 24.14 -11.81
CA ALA A 184 -11.41 23.20 -12.29
C ALA A 184 -11.14 22.73 -13.73
N GLN A 185 -10.66 23.63 -14.60
CA GLN A 185 -10.31 23.27 -15.98
C GLN A 185 -9.04 22.41 -16.04
N ALA A 186 -8.04 22.71 -15.21
CA ALA A 186 -6.85 21.90 -15.07
C ALA A 186 -7.18 20.47 -14.63
N LEU A 187 -8.04 20.31 -13.61
CA LEU A 187 -8.50 18.99 -13.18
C LEU A 187 -9.21 18.23 -14.30
N ARG A 188 -10.13 18.87 -15.04
CA ARG A 188 -10.80 18.22 -16.18
C ARG A 188 -9.81 17.71 -17.24
N MET A 189 -8.71 18.43 -17.50
CA MET A 189 -7.67 17.95 -18.42
C MET A 189 -6.96 16.71 -17.87
N VAL A 190 -6.60 16.71 -16.59
CA VAL A 190 -5.98 15.57 -15.91
C VAL A 190 -6.91 14.36 -15.92
N THR A 191 -8.18 14.53 -15.54
CA THR A 191 -9.18 13.46 -15.57
C THR A 191 -9.34 12.87 -16.96
N ALA A 192 -9.37 13.70 -18.00
CA ALA A 192 -9.50 13.25 -19.38
C ALA A 192 -8.31 12.39 -19.83
N VAL A 193 -7.08 12.75 -19.44
CA VAL A 193 -5.90 11.94 -19.71
C VAL A 193 -5.93 10.63 -18.91
N ALA A 194 -6.19 10.70 -17.61
CA ALA A 194 -6.27 9.50 -16.76
C ALA A 194 -7.32 8.49 -17.25
N CYS A 195 -8.42 8.97 -17.82
CA CYS A 195 -9.48 8.11 -18.34
C CYS A 195 -9.29 7.68 -19.81
N ASN A 196 -8.13 7.92 -20.42
CA ASN A 196 -7.85 7.51 -21.80
C ASN A 196 -7.58 5.99 -21.90
N GLU A 197 -7.45 5.45 -23.12
CA GLU A 197 -7.20 4.01 -23.31
C GLU A 197 -5.81 3.55 -22.85
N ASP A 198 -4.81 4.44 -22.89
CA ASP A 198 -3.43 4.14 -22.50
C ASP A 198 -3.31 3.84 -20.98
N PHE A 199 -4.17 4.46 -20.18
CA PHE A 199 -4.23 4.31 -18.71
C PHE A 199 -5.27 3.30 -18.22
N ARG A 200 -6.34 3.04 -18.97
CA ARG A 200 -7.43 2.14 -18.53
C ARG A 200 -6.99 0.70 -18.25
N ILE A 201 -5.98 0.21 -18.97
CA ILE A 201 -5.40 -1.13 -18.73
C ILE A 201 -4.29 -1.11 -17.67
N ASN A 202 -3.88 0.08 -17.22
CA ASN A 202 -2.81 0.35 -16.26
C ASN A 202 -3.35 1.21 -15.09
N PRO A 203 -4.12 0.60 -14.18
CA PRO A 203 -4.87 1.34 -13.15
C PRO A 203 -3.99 2.11 -12.17
N MET A 204 -2.72 1.73 -11.97
CA MET A 204 -1.86 2.41 -10.98
C MET A 204 -1.38 3.78 -11.47
N PRO A 205 -0.76 3.91 -12.66
CA PRO A 205 -0.49 5.24 -13.23
C PRO A 205 -1.76 6.10 -13.39
N MET A 206 -2.91 5.46 -13.66
CA MET A 206 -4.21 6.16 -13.68
C MET A 206 -4.54 6.78 -12.32
N ILE A 207 -4.45 6.00 -11.24
CA ILE A 207 -4.74 6.45 -9.87
C ILE A 207 -3.73 7.50 -9.40
N GLU A 208 -2.45 7.31 -9.70
CA GLU A 208 -1.41 8.28 -9.36
C GLU A 208 -1.67 9.63 -10.05
N LEU A 209 -2.06 9.62 -11.33
CA LEU A 209 -2.46 10.84 -12.02
C LEU A 209 -3.74 11.46 -11.42
N LEU A 210 -4.75 10.64 -11.11
CA LEU A 210 -5.98 11.10 -10.47
C LEU A 210 -5.72 11.69 -9.07
N SER A 211 -4.70 11.22 -8.35
CA SER A 211 -4.33 11.75 -7.04
C SER A 211 -3.95 13.23 -7.06
N CYS A 212 -3.70 13.83 -8.24
CA CYS A 212 -3.59 15.29 -8.36
C CYS A 212 -4.84 16.02 -7.82
N CYS A 213 -6.01 15.39 -7.81
CA CYS A 213 -7.24 15.99 -7.28
C CYS A 213 -7.18 16.25 -5.76
N LEU A 214 -6.33 15.53 -5.04
CA LEU A 214 -6.15 15.67 -3.59
C LEU A 214 -5.72 17.08 -3.19
N SER A 215 -4.84 17.72 -3.96
CA SER A 215 -4.43 19.11 -3.70
C SER A 215 -5.60 20.10 -3.76
N PHE A 216 -6.62 19.81 -4.57
CA PHE A 216 -7.80 20.66 -4.76
C PHE A 216 -8.91 20.38 -3.74
N ALA A 217 -8.88 19.21 -3.09
CA ALA A 217 -9.85 18.82 -2.07
C ALA A 217 -9.82 19.73 -0.83
N ARG A 218 -8.67 20.36 -0.58
CA ARG A 218 -8.41 21.25 0.56
C ARG A 218 -9.16 22.58 0.50
N TYR A 219 -9.66 22.98 -0.68
CA TYR A 219 -10.28 24.29 -0.87
C TYR A 219 -11.77 24.15 -1.17
N ASP A 220 -12.60 24.90 -0.43
CA ASP A 220 -14.06 24.84 -0.54
C ASP A 220 -14.59 25.04 -1.98
N ASP A 221 -13.92 25.86 -2.78
CA ASP A 221 -14.29 26.22 -4.14
C ASP A 221 -13.87 25.19 -5.20
N THR A 222 -12.88 24.35 -4.91
CA THR A 222 -12.41 23.29 -5.83
C THR A 222 -12.66 21.87 -5.32
N CYS A 223 -13.07 21.69 -4.07
CA CYS A 223 -13.31 20.38 -3.47
C CYS A 223 -14.35 19.55 -4.23
N MET A 224 -15.46 20.19 -4.63
CA MET A 224 -16.48 19.53 -5.47
C MET A 224 -15.90 18.98 -6.78
N HIS A 225 -14.94 19.68 -7.40
CA HIS A 225 -14.31 19.22 -8.65
C HIS A 225 -13.37 18.03 -8.44
N ALA A 226 -12.81 17.89 -7.23
CA ALA A 226 -12.02 16.71 -6.88
C ALA A 226 -12.91 15.46 -6.75
N TYR A 227 -14.10 15.58 -6.16
CA TYR A 227 -15.10 14.50 -6.16
C TYR A 227 -15.62 14.19 -7.57
N GLU A 228 -15.92 15.20 -8.38
CA GLU A 228 -16.32 15.01 -9.79
C GLU A 228 -15.26 14.26 -10.61
N THR A 229 -13.97 14.48 -10.32
CA THR A 229 -12.85 13.76 -10.94
C THR A 229 -12.93 12.27 -10.64
N LEU A 230 -13.18 11.91 -9.38
CA LEU A 230 -13.32 10.53 -8.94
C LEU A 230 -14.54 9.86 -9.57
N ASP A 231 -15.70 10.53 -9.54
CA ASP A 231 -16.95 10.01 -10.12
C ASP A 231 -16.83 9.79 -11.63
N THR A 232 -16.15 10.69 -12.33
CA THR A 232 -15.88 10.58 -13.77
C THR A 232 -14.98 9.37 -14.07
N ALA A 233 -13.93 9.17 -13.28
CA ALA A 233 -13.02 8.04 -13.44
C ALA A 233 -13.72 6.70 -13.17
N LEU A 234 -14.52 6.62 -12.10
CA LEU A 234 -15.40 5.48 -11.80
C LEU A 234 -16.32 5.16 -12.97
N ALA A 235 -17.04 6.16 -13.49
CA ALA A 235 -17.94 5.96 -14.61
C ALA A 235 -17.23 5.47 -15.88
N SER A 236 -16.02 5.98 -16.17
CA SER A 236 -15.21 5.55 -17.31
C SER A 236 -14.75 4.10 -17.20
N MET A 237 -14.30 3.67 -16.02
CA MET A 237 -13.84 2.30 -15.78
C MET A 237 -15.02 1.32 -15.75
N ASP A 238 -16.16 1.71 -15.17
CA ASP A 238 -17.38 0.91 -15.22
C ASP A 238 -17.92 0.74 -16.64
N GLU A 239 -17.87 1.80 -17.46
CA GLU A 239 -18.26 1.71 -18.87
C GLU A 239 -17.37 0.72 -19.64
N MET A 240 -16.07 0.70 -19.35
CA MET A 240 -15.14 -0.29 -19.92
C MET A 240 -15.55 -1.71 -19.52
N ALA A 241 -15.75 -1.97 -18.22
CA ALA A 241 -16.09 -3.30 -17.72
C ALA A 241 -17.45 -3.80 -18.24
N ARG A 242 -18.46 -2.92 -18.34
CA ARG A 242 -19.81 -3.25 -18.85
C ARG A 242 -19.82 -3.77 -20.28
N ARG A 243 -18.76 -3.54 -21.09
CA ARG A 243 -18.65 -4.10 -22.43
C ARG A 243 -18.62 -5.64 -22.44
N TYR A 244 -18.31 -6.26 -21.31
CA TYR A 244 -18.06 -7.70 -21.20
C TYR A 244 -19.08 -8.48 -20.35
N SER A 245 -19.79 -7.84 -19.41
CA SER A 245 -20.99 -8.38 -18.72
C SER A 245 -21.59 -7.33 -17.77
N GLU A 246 -22.90 -7.42 -17.47
CA GLU A 246 -23.53 -6.67 -16.36
C GLU A 246 -23.07 -7.16 -14.97
N THR A 247 -22.46 -8.35 -14.88
CA THR A 247 -22.06 -9.04 -13.63
C THR A 247 -20.54 -9.23 -13.51
N ALA A 248 -19.73 -8.38 -14.13
CA ALA A 248 -18.26 -8.42 -14.03
C ALA A 248 -17.76 -8.48 -12.57
N ASP A 249 -18.44 -7.79 -11.66
CA ASP A 249 -18.17 -7.78 -10.21
C ASP A 249 -18.43 -9.14 -9.50
N GLU A 250 -19.16 -10.07 -10.14
CA GLU A 250 -19.55 -11.37 -9.56
C GLU A 250 -18.68 -12.54 -10.05
N ASP A 251 -17.81 -12.35 -11.04
CA ASP A 251 -17.02 -13.43 -11.62
C ASP A 251 -15.89 -13.85 -10.66
N ALA A 252 -16.14 -14.98 -9.97
CA ALA A 252 -15.28 -15.53 -8.92
C ALA A 252 -13.85 -15.85 -9.39
N ARG A 253 -13.60 -15.97 -10.70
CA ARG A 253 -12.25 -16.22 -11.26
C ARG A 253 -11.27 -15.09 -10.97
N PHE A 254 -11.75 -13.87 -10.81
CA PHE A 254 -10.90 -12.70 -10.55
C PHE A 254 -10.68 -12.43 -9.06
N ARG A 255 -11.53 -13.00 -8.19
CA ARG A 255 -11.29 -13.01 -6.74
C ARG A 255 -10.18 -14.00 -6.35
N SER A 256 -10.01 -15.09 -7.10
CA SER A 256 -9.00 -16.15 -6.80
C SER A 256 -7.67 -16.00 -7.53
N MET A 257 -7.50 -14.97 -8.38
CA MET A 257 -6.23 -14.73 -9.08
C MET A 257 -5.26 -13.90 -8.22
N ILE A 258 -5.68 -13.56 -7.01
CA ILE A 258 -4.95 -12.83 -5.99
C ILE A 258 -4.78 -13.80 -4.82
N ASP A 259 -3.88 -14.77 -4.97
CA ASP A 259 -3.28 -15.42 -3.79
C ASP A 259 -2.22 -14.46 -3.22
N ASP A 260 -1.90 -14.66 -1.93
CA ASP A 260 -1.07 -13.90 -0.97
C ASP A 260 0.13 -13.06 -1.47
N GLU A 261 0.61 -13.26 -2.70
CA GLU A 261 1.73 -12.55 -3.32
C GLU A 261 1.45 -11.05 -3.57
N TYR A 262 0.17 -10.67 -3.71
CA TYR A 262 -0.23 -9.30 -4.13
C TYR A 262 -0.70 -8.37 -3.01
N ALA A 263 -0.95 -8.87 -1.79
CA ALA A 263 -1.26 -8.02 -0.64
C ALA A 263 -0.04 -7.17 -0.24
N PHE A 264 1.16 -7.73 -0.41
CA PHE A 264 2.44 -7.07 -0.16
C PHE A 264 2.69 -5.87 -1.10
N GLU A 265 2.20 -5.93 -2.34
CA GLU A 265 2.36 -4.84 -3.32
C GLU A 265 1.50 -3.61 -3.00
N LEU A 266 0.35 -3.77 -2.34
CA LEU A 266 -0.51 -2.63 -2.02
C LEU A 266 0.08 -1.74 -0.89
N ALA A 267 0.93 -2.34 -0.05
CA ALA A 267 1.64 -1.72 1.06
C ALA A 267 2.82 -0.87 0.60
N ASP A 268 3.52 -1.37 -0.41
CA ASP A 268 4.55 -0.64 -1.12
C ASP A 268 3.94 0.00 -2.36
N LEU A 269 3.38 1.22 -2.23
CA LEU A 269 2.87 1.96 -3.39
C LEU A 269 3.91 2.09 -4.53
N SER A 270 5.21 1.94 -4.23
CA SER A 270 6.27 1.86 -5.23
C SER A 270 6.40 0.45 -5.86
N GLY A 271 6.12 -0.60 -5.10
CA GLY A 271 6.03 -2.01 -5.51
C GLY A 271 4.77 -2.36 -6.33
N LEU A 272 3.65 -1.67 -6.11
CA LEU A 272 2.43 -1.72 -6.95
C LEU A 272 2.68 -1.43 -8.45
N ALA A 273 3.78 -0.74 -8.74
CA ALA A 273 4.20 -0.47 -10.11
C ALA A 273 5.22 -1.49 -10.66
N ASN A 274 5.87 -2.30 -9.82
CA ASN A 274 6.80 -3.34 -10.29
C ASN A 274 6.06 -4.41 -11.11
N ASP A 275 4.82 -4.74 -10.74
CA ASP A 275 4.14 -5.95 -11.24
C ASP A 275 3.18 -5.76 -12.41
N LEU A 276 2.85 -4.51 -12.76
CA LEU A 276 2.18 -4.18 -14.05
C LEU A 276 2.99 -4.69 -15.26
N TYR A 277 4.27 -4.98 -15.09
CA TYR A 277 5.17 -5.50 -16.12
C TYR A 277 5.96 -6.76 -15.71
N ALA A 278 5.83 -7.26 -14.48
CA ALA A 278 6.69 -8.34 -13.95
C ALA A 278 6.29 -9.75 -14.36
N SER A 279 5.11 -9.99 -14.94
CA SER A 279 4.73 -11.36 -15.30
C SER A 279 5.49 -11.85 -16.54
N LYS A 280 6.69 -12.41 -16.33
CA LYS A 280 7.50 -13.13 -17.33
C LYS A 280 6.83 -14.42 -17.83
N GLN A 281 5.60 -14.70 -17.47
CA GLN A 281 4.89 -15.94 -17.85
C GLN A 281 3.37 -15.87 -17.66
N SER A 282 2.73 -14.71 -17.80
CA SER A 282 1.27 -14.72 -17.89
C SER A 282 0.85 -15.41 -19.19
N PRO A 283 -0.09 -16.37 -19.17
CA PRO A 283 -0.74 -16.80 -20.40
C PRO A 283 -1.25 -15.55 -21.12
N GLN A 284 -1.33 -15.57 -22.45
CA GLN A 284 -1.94 -14.47 -23.21
C GLN A 284 -3.36 -14.26 -22.68
N LEU A 285 -3.51 -13.36 -21.71
CA LEU A 285 -4.79 -12.94 -21.19
C LEU A 285 -5.49 -12.30 -22.37
N ASP A 286 -6.72 -12.72 -22.65
CA ASP A 286 -7.51 -12.04 -23.65
C ASP A 286 -7.65 -10.57 -23.20
N ARG A 287 -7.83 -9.66 -24.16
CA ARG A 287 -7.99 -8.23 -23.85
C ARG A 287 -9.11 -8.00 -22.83
N GLN A 288 -10.15 -8.82 -22.90
CA GLN A 288 -11.23 -8.87 -21.91
C GLN A 288 -10.72 -9.11 -20.49
N ASP A 289 -9.87 -10.10 -20.28
CA ASP A 289 -9.37 -10.45 -18.94
C ASP A 289 -8.46 -9.34 -18.39
N MET A 290 -7.67 -8.69 -19.25
CA MET A 290 -6.85 -7.54 -18.88
C MET A 290 -7.71 -6.34 -18.43
N GLU A 291 -8.74 -5.99 -19.20
CA GLU A 291 -9.62 -4.86 -18.88
C GLU A 291 -10.43 -5.11 -17.59
N LEU A 292 -10.91 -6.33 -17.36
CA LEU A 292 -11.60 -6.70 -16.12
C LEU A 292 -10.66 -6.70 -14.90
N HIS A 293 -9.44 -7.21 -15.04
CA HIS A 293 -8.44 -7.16 -13.98
C HIS A 293 -8.07 -5.70 -13.63
N ALA A 294 -7.88 -4.85 -14.65
CA ALA A 294 -7.62 -3.44 -14.45
C ALA A 294 -8.77 -2.71 -13.74
N HIS A 295 -10.03 -3.02 -14.08
CA HIS A 295 -11.21 -2.50 -13.39
C HIS A 295 -11.23 -2.89 -11.90
N TYR A 296 -11.00 -4.15 -11.58
CA TYR A 296 -10.97 -4.60 -10.19
C TYR A 296 -9.87 -3.87 -9.37
N ARG A 297 -8.65 -3.81 -9.90
CA ARG A 297 -7.52 -3.11 -9.26
C ARG A 297 -7.80 -1.63 -9.06
N PHE A 298 -8.37 -0.98 -10.08
CA PHE A 298 -8.82 0.40 -9.99
C PHE A 298 -9.84 0.59 -8.86
N ARG A 299 -10.83 -0.30 -8.73
CA ARG A 299 -11.83 -0.20 -7.65
C ARG A 299 -11.23 -0.27 -6.25
N GLN A 300 -10.21 -1.11 -6.04
CA GLN A 300 -9.49 -1.17 -4.76
C GLN A 300 -8.72 0.13 -4.51
N ALA A 301 -7.93 0.59 -5.48
CA ALA A 301 -7.13 1.80 -5.36
C ALA A 301 -7.98 3.08 -5.22
N VAL A 302 -9.18 3.11 -5.82
CA VAL A 302 -10.15 4.19 -5.64
C VAL A 302 -10.60 4.34 -4.19
N LEU A 303 -10.65 3.27 -3.40
CA LEU A 303 -10.99 3.38 -1.98
C LEU A 303 -9.93 4.19 -1.22
N LEU A 304 -8.65 4.00 -1.57
CA LEU A 304 -7.54 4.77 -1.00
C LEU A 304 -7.65 6.25 -1.37
N LEU A 305 -7.89 6.53 -2.66
CA LEU A 305 -8.08 7.89 -3.15
C LEU A 305 -9.29 8.57 -2.50
N ARG A 306 -10.40 7.84 -2.33
CA ARG A 306 -11.62 8.33 -1.70
C ARG A 306 -11.41 8.63 -0.22
N HIS A 307 -10.70 7.76 0.48
CA HIS A 307 -10.33 7.98 1.88
C HIS A 307 -9.54 9.27 2.03
N ASP A 308 -8.47 9.45 1.25
CA ASP A 308 -7.64 10.65 1.30
C ASP A 308 -8.42 11.90 0.93
N LEU A 309 -9.32 11.80 -0.05
CA LEU A 309 -10.19 12.90 -0.44
C LEU A 309 -11.12 13.34 0.71
N MET A 310 -11.68 12.39 1.45
CA MET A 310 -12.48 12.67 2.66
C MET A 310 -11.63 13.33 3.75
N ARG A 311 -10.42 12.82 4.02
CA ARG A 311 -9.50 13.43 4.99
C ARG A 311 -9.15 14.86 4.63
N MET A 312 -8.75 15.10 3.38
CA MET A 312 -8.27 16.40 2.91
C MET A 312 -9.38 17.43 2.74
N SER A 313 -10.61 17.00 2.51
CA SER A 313 -11.79 17.88 2.51
C SER A 313 -12.37 18.14 3.90
N GLY A 314 -11.85 17.48 4.94
CA GLY A 314 -12.31 17.62 6.32
C GLY A 314 -13.47 16.71 6.73
N ASP A 315 -13.88 15.76 5.89
CA ASP A 315 -14.86 14.72 6.20
C ASP A 315 -14.20 13.54 6.96
N VAL A 316 -13.71 13.84 8.16
CA VAL A 316 -13.01 12.88 9.04
C VAL A 316 -13.91 11.70 9.41
N ASP A 317 -15.19 11.97 9.72
CA ASP A 317 -16.16 10.95 10.09
C ASP A 317 -16.47 10.00 8.90
N GLY A 318 -16.61 10.55 7.69
CA GLY A 318 -16.79 9.78 6.47
C GLY A 318 -15.58 8.91 6.15
N ALA A 319 -14.37 9.44 6.32
CA ALA A 319 -13.13 8.69 6.15
C ALA A 319 -13.02 7.52 7.15
N ASP A 320 -13.32 7.74 8.43
CA ASP A 320 -13.36 6.70 9.46
C ASP A 320 -14.44 5.64 9.20
N ALA A 321 -15.60 6.05 8.65
CA ALA A 321 -16.64 5.13 8.24
C ALA A 321 -16.20 4.24 7.08
N LEU A 322 -15.53 4.82 6.07
CA LEU A 322 -14.99 4.08 4.93
C LEU A 322 -13.97 3.02 5.37
N LEU A 323 -13.04 3.36 6.27
CA LEU A 323 -12.09 2.40 6.84
C LEU A 323 -12.80 1.21 7.49
N ARG A 324 -13.87 1.47 8.26
CA ARG A 324 -14.65 0.43 8.93
C ARG A 324 -15.43 -0.44 7.95
N GLU A 325 -16.05 0.17 6.94
CA GLU A 325 -16.85 -0.54 5.92
C GLU A 325 -15.99 -1.44 5.03
N HIS A 326 -14.72 -1.09 4.86
CA HIS A 326 -13.77 -1.80 4.01
C HIS A 326 -12.59 -2.39 4.81
N ALA A 327 -12.79 -2.72 6.09
CA ALA A 327 -11.71 -3.15 6.98
C ALA A 327 -11.09 -4.51 6.61
N THR A 328 -11.75 -5.31 5.76
CA THR A 328 -11.20 -6.57 5.21
C THR A 328 -10.39 -6.35 3.93
N THR A 329 -10.18 -5.10 3.52
CA THR A 329 -9.39 -4.73 2.36
C THR A 329 -8.09 -4.09 2.86
N SER A 330 -6.94 -4.66 2.49
CA SER A 330 -5.64 -4.03 2.79
C SER A 330 -5.46 -2.76 1.93
N PRO A 331 -4.73 -1.73 2.39
CA PRO A 331 -4.29 -1.47 3.77
C PRO A 331 -5.36 -0.77 4.65
N LEU A 332 -6.63 -0.76 4.26
CA LEU A 332 -7.70 -0.05 5.00
C LEU A 332 -7.95 -0.66 6.38
N GLY A 333 -7.85 -1.99 6.50
CA GLY A 333 -7.92 -2.70 7.79
C GLY A 333 -6.84 -2.24 8.77
N ASP A 334 -5.60 -2.15 8.32
CA ASP A 334 -4.46 -1.67 9.10
C ASP A 334 -4.69 -0.25 9.61
N ALA A 335 -5.11 0.65 8.71
CA ALA A 335 -5.43 2.02 9.06
C ALA A 335 -6.60 2.12 10.05
N TYR A 336 -7.59 1.23 9.92
CA TYR A 336 -8.67 1.14 10.90
C TYR A 336 -8.16 0.68 12.27
N ALA A 337 -7.28 -0.33 12.33
CA ALA A 337 -6.67 -0.76 13.58
C ALA A 337 -5.84 0.36 14.23
N ALA A 338 -4.97 1.02 13.44
CA ALA A 338 -4.18 2.16 13.89
C ALA A 338 -5.06 3.28 14.48
N ARG A 339 -6.19 3.59 13.84
CA ARG A 339 -7.19 4.54 14.37
C ARG A 339 -7.72 4.14 15.74
N LEU A 340 -8.09 2.88 15.92
CA LEU A 340 -8.61 2.39 17.20
C LEU A 340 -7.54 2.44 18.30
N ILE A 341 -6.28 2.13 17.96
CA ILE A 341 -5.12 2.22 18.86
C ILE A 341 -4.87 3.69 19.27
N HIS A 342 -4.83 4.60 18.30
CA HIS A 342 -4.64 6.03 18.53
C HIS A 342 -5.76 6.60 19.40
N ALA A 343 -7.02 6.30 19.07
CA ALA A 343 -8.20 6.72 19.83
C ALA A 343 -8.37 5.98 21.17
N ARG A 344 -7.48 5.04 21.51
CA ARG A 344 -7.52 4.23 22.74
C ARG A 344 -8.84 3.45 22.88
N ARG A 345 -9.46 3.06 21.76
CA ARG A 345 -10.72 2.32 21.69
C ARG A 345 -10.48 0.81 21.75
N TRP A 346 -9.90 0.34 22.86
CA TRP A 346 -9.38 -1.02 23.00
C TRP A 346 -10.43 -2.13 22.90
N ASN A 347 -11.66 -1.90 23.36
CA ASN A 347 -12.74 -2.89 23.20
C ASN A 347 -13.11 -3.08 21.73
N ASP A 348 -13.17 -1.99 20.98
CA ASP A 348 -13.51 -2.03 19.55
C ASP A 348 -12.36 -2.64 18.74
N LEU A 349 -11.11 -2.35 19.14
CA LEU A 349 -9.92 -3.01 18.57
C LEU A 349 -9.99 -4.51 18.81
N LEU A 350 -10.27 -4.94 20.05
CA LEU A 350 -10.37 -6.36 20.40
C LEU A 350 -11.47 -7.08 19.60
N GLU A 351 -12.66 -6.48 19.46
CA GLU A 351 -13.74 -7.05 18.66
C GLU A 351 -13.36 -7.19 17.18
N PHE A 352 -12.72 -6.16 16.64
CA PHE A 352 -12.23 -6.15 15.27
C PHE A 352 -11.14 -7.20 15.03
N THR A 353 -10.08 -7.21 15.83
CA THR A 353 -8.95 -8.15 15.67
C THR A 353 -9.38 -9.59 15.92
N SER A 354 -10.24 -9.86 16.90
CA SER A 354 -10.78 -11.21 17.10
C SER A 354 -11.59 -11.69 15.88
N THR A 355 -12.23 -10.78 15.14
CA THR A 355 -12.94 -11.11 13.89
C THR A 355 -11.95 -11.44 12.77
N MET A 356 -10.87 -10.66 12.63
CA MET A 356 -9.81 -10.93 11.63
C MET A 356 -9.10 -12.26 11.93
N VAL A 357 -8.70 -12.52 13.17
CA VAL A 357 -8.04 -13.77 13.58
C VAL A 357 -8.93 -15.00 13.34
N ALA A 358 -10.25 -14.87 13.48
CA ALA A 358 -11.18 -15.96 13.22
C ALA A 358 -11.43 -16.22 11.71
N ASP A 359 -11.14 -15.25 10.86
CA ASP A 359 -11.35 -15.32 9.41
C ASP A 359 -10.07 -15.76 8.69
N GLN A 360 -10.06 -16.98 8.17
CA GLN A 360 -8.93 -17.53 7.41
C GLN A 360 -8.66 -16.78 6.09
N SER A 361 -9.58 -15.94 5.66
CA SER A 361 -9.44 -15.09 4.46
C SER A 361 -9.09 -13.64 4.78
N ALA A 362 -8.85 -13.31 6.06
CA ALA A 362 -8.39 -11.98 6.44
C ALA A 362 -7.05 -11.67 5.76
N PRO A 363 -6.88 -10.45 5.20
CA PRO A 363 -5.62 -10.04 4.60
C PRO A 363 -4.55 -9.89 5.69
N PHE A 364 -3.29 -10.20 5.40
CA PHE A 364 -2.18 -9.90 6.32
C PHE A 364 -2.04 -8.39 6.56
N LEU A 365 -1.54 -8.01 7.74
CA LEU A 365 -1.08 -6.65 8.00
C LEU A 365 0.14 -6.32 7.14
N VAL A 366 0.15 -5.12 6.60
CA VAL A 366 1.19 -4.66 5.67
C VAL A 366 1.77 -3.29 6.02
N MET A 367 1.05 -2.47 6.78
CA MET A 367 1.48 -1.15 7.23
C MET A 367 2.13 -1.17 8.62
N PHE A 368 2.13 -2.33 9.29
CA PHE A 368 2.79 -2.52 10.57
C PHE A 368 4.11 -3.30 10.38
N PRO A 369 5.22 -2.87 11.00
CA PRO A 369 6.49 -3.60 10.95
C PRO A 369 6.37 -5.00 11.57
N ASP A 370 6.99 -6.00 10.93
CA ASP A 370 7.01 -7.40 11.39
C ASP A 370 7.48 -7.53 12.84
N GLU A 371 8.40 -6.67 13.30
CA GLU A 371 8.88 -6.70 14.69
C GLU A 371 7.81 -6.31 15.71
N LEU A 372 6.84 -5.48 15.31
CA LEU A 372 5.70 -5.09 16.16
C LEU A 372 4.52 -6.05 16.02
N VAL A 373 4.38 -6.70 14.86
CA VAL A 373 3.30 -7.65 14.57
C VAL A 373 3.81 -9.04 14.15
N PRO A 374 4.64 -9.72 14.98
CA PRO A 374 5.23 -11.02 14.61
C PRO A 374 4.21 -12.14 14.42
N TYR A 375 2.98 -11.96 14.90
CA TYR A 375 1.85 -12.87 14.75
C TYR A 375 0.67 -12.17 14.04
N ASP A 376 0.96 -11.16 13.22
CA ASP A 376 -0.03 -10.45 12.41
C ASP A 376 -1.21 -9.91 13.28
N TRP A 377 -2.47 -10.15 12.90
CA TRP A 377 -3.66 -9.72 13.65
C TRP A 377 -3.68 -10.20 15.11
N GLU A 378 -3.08 -11.35 15.44
CA GLU A 378 -3.01 -11.81 16.84
C GLU A 378 -2.12 -10.91 17.69
N SER A 379 -1.11 -10.25 17.11
CA SER A 379 -0.31 -9.26 17.80
C SER A 379 -1.15 -8.03 18.15
N LEU A 380 -2.04 -7.58 17.26
CA LEU A 380 -2.96 -6.48 17.55
C LEU A 380 -4.03 -6.88 18.59
N GLU A 381 -4.50 -8.14 18.55
CA GLU A 381 -5.38 -8.68 19.58
C GLU A 381 -4.70 -8.69 20.96
N GLU A 382 -3.42 -9.13 21.02
CA GLU A 382 -2.60 -9.07 22.22
C GLU A 382 -2.51 -7.63 22.77
N VAL A 383 -2.20 -6.66 21.92
CA VAL A 383 -2.12 -5.23 22.31
C VAL A 383 -3.44 -4.76 22.92
N ALA A 384 -4.58 -5.13 22.33
CA ALA A 384 -5.89 -4.78 22.86
C ALA A 384 -6.13 -5.40 24.26
N LEU A 385 -5.80 -6.69 24.42
CA LEU A 385 -5.92 -7.40 25.70
C LEU A 385 -5.00 -6.82 26.78
N GLN A 386 -3.76 -6.46 26.42
CA GLN A 386 -2.80 -5.80 27.29
C GLN A 386 -3.34 -4.44 27.77
N ALA A 387 -3.92 -3.65 26.86
CA ALA A 387 -4.50 -2.35 27.19
C ALA A 387 -5.69 -2.45 28.15
N LEU A 388 -6.48 -3.52 28.03
CA LEU A 388 -7.62 -3.82 28.90
C LEU A 388 -7.22 -4.51 30.23
N ASP A 389 -5.93 -4.86 30.42
CA ASP A 389 -5.42 -5.69 31.53
C ASP A 389 -6.20 -7.02 31.69
N ASP A 390 -6.65 -7.63 30.58
CA ASP A 390 -7.38 -8.91 30.57
C ASP A 390 -6.42 -10.10 30.76
N ARG A 391 -5.93 -10.24 31.99
CA ARG A 391 -4.95 -11.28 32.36
C ARG A 391 -5.41 -12.71 32.10
N PRO A 392 -6.68 -13.10 32.35
CA PRO A 392 -7.15 -14.42 31.98
C PRO A 392 -6.90 -14.75 30.52
N ARG A 393 -7.36 -13.90 29.59
CA ARG A 393 -7.16 -14.14 28.15
C ARG A 393 -5.69 -14.04 27.74
N LEU A 394 -4.94 -13.08 28.27
CA LEU A 394 -3.49 -12.98 28.02
C LEU A 394 -2.73 -14.23 28.45
N ARG A 395 -3.08 -14.84 29.60
CA ARG A 395 -2.45 -16.10 30.04
C ARG A 395 -2.77 -17.25 29.10
N ASP A 396 -3.98 -17.31 28.57
CA ASP A 396 -4.36 -18.34 27.62
C ASP A 396 -3.58 -18.17 26.30
N LEU A 397 -3.53 -16.94 25.77
CA LEU A 397 -2.76 -16.59 24.57
C LEU A 397 -1.26 -16.91 24.72
N TYR A 398 -0.61 -16.44 25.78
CA TYR A 398 0.82 -16.71 25.97
C TYR A 398 1.12 -18.19 26.24
N ARG A 399 0.21 -18.91 26.91
CA ARG A 399 0.36 -20.36 27.14
C ARG A 399 0.27 -21.11 25.83
N GLU A 400 -0.65 -20.75 24.94
CA GLU A 400 -0.77 -21.33 23.61
C GLU A 400 0.51 -21.12 22.80
N ARG A 401 1.04 -19.90 22.75
CA ARG A 401 2.33 -19.61 22.09
C ARG A 401 3.50 -20.40 22.68
N VAL A 402 3.58 -20.54 24.00
CA VAL A 402 4.61 -21.41 24.63
C VAL A 402 4.47 -22.87 24.21
N LEU A 403 3.25 -23.37 23.98
CA LEU A 403 3.01 -24.75 23.55
C LEU A 403 3.30 -24.96 22.06
N SER A 404 2.98 -23.97 21.23
CA SER A 404 3.16 -24.02 19.77
C SER A 404 4.54 -23.55 19.28
N SER A 405 5.40 -23.04 20.16
CA SER A 405 6.66 -22.41 19.73
C SER A 405 7.65 -23.37 19.09
N PHE A 406 8.27 -22.90 18.01
CA PHE A 406 9.28 -23.66 17.26
C PHE A 406 10.71 -23.11 17.43
N ASP A 407 10.87 -21.83 17.78
CA ASP A 407 12.18 -21.17 17.90
C ASP A 407 12.37 -20.43 19.24
N GLU A 408 13.63 -20.09 19.56
CA GLU A 408 13.99 -19.27 20.72
C GLU A 408 13.46 -17.83 20.63
N ASP A 409 13.14 -17.35 19.43
CA ASP A 409 12.58 -16.01 19.21
C ASP A 409 11.20 -15.84 19.87
N GLU A 410 10.55 -16.94 20.27
CA GLU A 410 9.27 -16.96 21.00
C GLU A 410 9.41 -16.93 22.53
N MET A 411 10.63 -16.78 23.06
CA MET A 411 10.88 -16.58 24.50
C MET A 411 10.11 -15.41 25.16
N PRO A 412 9.75 -14.31 24.46
CA PRO A 412 8.87 -13.28 25.02
C PRO A 412 7.54 -13.83 25.53
N ALA A 413 6.96 -14.87 24.89
CA ALA A 413 5.69 -15.46 25.32
C ALA A 413 5.78 -16.04 26.75
N LEU A 414 6.84 -16.79 27.06
CA LEU A 414 7.06 -17.34 28.41
C LEU A 414 7.28 -16.24 29.45
N THR A 415 8.05 -15.22 29.09
CA THR A 415 8.33 -14.07 29.96
C THR A 415 7.04 -13.30 30.25
N ASN A 416 6.21 -13.10 29.23
CA ASN A 416 4.93 -12.41 29.33
C ASN A 416 3.91 -13.21 30.13
N LEU A 417 3.83 -14.53 29.93
CA LEU A 417 3.01 -15.44 30.75
C LEU A 417 3.37 -15.33 32.24
N ARG A 418 4.67 -15.31 32.55
CA ARG A 418 5.14 -15.12 33.93
C ARG A 418 4.75 -13.75 34.48
N ARG A 419 4.90 -12.69 33.67
CA ARG A 419 4.59 -11.30 34.03
C ARG A 419 3.10 -11.10 34.37
N VAL A 420 2.19 -11.71 33.61
CA VAL A 420 0.74 -11.60 33.85
C VAL A 420 0.21 -12.54 34.93
N SER A 421 1.05 -13.44 35.45
CA SER A 421 0.68 -14.44 36.44
C SER A 421 1.17 -14.08 37.85
N THR A 422 0.29 -14.19 38.85
CA THR A 422 0.73 -14.23 40.25
C THR A 422 1.56 -15.50 40.52
N ASN A 423 2.25 -15.57 41.67
CA ASN A 423 3.02 -16.76 42.03
C ASN A 423 2.18 -18.05 42.11
N ARG A 424 0.90 -17.94 42.47
CA ARG A 424 0.00 -19.09 42.50
C ARG A 424 -0.41 -19.48 41.08
N GLU A 425 -0.90 -18.52 40.30
CA GLU A 425 -1.33 -18.76 38.92
C GLU A 425 -0.17 -19.27 38.07
N TRP A 426 1.06 -18.78 38.27
CA TRP A 426 2.24 -19.27 37.56
C TRP A 426 2.48 -20.76 37.78
N ARG A 427 2.34 -21.25 39.02
CA ARG A 427 2.44 -22.70 39.29
C ARG A 427 1.34 -23.48 38.60
N GLU A 428 0.13 -22.93 38.56
CA GLU A 428 -1.01 -23.53 37.85
C GLU A 428 -0.77 -23.55 36.33
N GLN A 429 -0.19 -22.49 35.75
CA GLN A 429 0.18 -22.43 34.34
C GLN A 429 1.28 -23.44 33.99
N VAL A 430 2.35 -23.51 34.78
CA VAL A 430 3.43 -24.50 34.60
C VAL A 430 2.87 -25.93 34.65
N ALA A 431 2.05 -26.24 35.66
CA ALA A 431 1.44 -27.55 35.78
C ALA A 431 0.55 -27.88 34.56
N ARG A 432 -0.20 -26.91 34.06
CA ARG A 432 -1.07 -27.07 32.90
C ARG A 432 -0.29 -27.25 31.60
N ILE A 433 0.79 -26.50 31.40
CA ILE A 433 1.68 -26.67 30.24
C ILE A 433 2.27 -28.08 30.25
N VAL A 434 2.80 -28.53 31.40
CA VAL A 434 3.34 -29.88 31.57
C VAL A 434 2.27 -30.95 31.34
N GLU A 435 1.05 -30.77 31.84
CA GLU A 435 -0.07 -31.69 31.61
C GLU A 435 -0.40 -31.83 30.12
N ILE A 436 -0.52 -30.70 29.42
CA ILE A 436 -0.80 -30.68 27.97
C ILE A 436 0.33 -31.37 27.20
N TYR A 437 1.59 -31.02 27.50
CA TYR A 437 2.77 -31.62 26.88
C TYR A 437 2.86 -33.14 27.04
N ASN A 438 2.39 -33.67 28.18
CA ASN A 438 2.41 -35.10 28.46
C ASN A 438 1.19 -35.86 27.89
N HIS A 439 0.15 -35.16 27.42
CA HIS A 439 -1.10 -35.78 26.97
C HIS A 439 -1.36 -35.64 25.47
N GLU A 440 -0.86 -34.59 24.83
CA GLU A 440 -0.93 -34.46 23.38
C GLU A 440 0.11 -35.37 22.70
N GLN A 441 -0.37 -36.29 21.87
CA GLN A 441 0.35 -37.53 21.56
C GLN A 441 1.56 -37.40 20.61
N THR A 442 1.93 -36.22 20.14
CA THR A 442 3.11 -36.03 19.29
C THR A 442 3.45 -34.55 19.17
N HIS A 443 4.31 -34.03 20.05
CA HIS A 443 5.11 -32.88 19.65
C HIS A 443 6.11 -33.42 18.61
N ALA A 444 5.93 -33.04 17.34
CA ALA A 444 6.78 -33.53 16.25
C ALA A 444 8.14 -32.82 16.19
N VAL A 445 8.26 -31.70 16.92
CA VAL A 445 9.39 -30.78 16.87
C VAL A 445 9.78 -30.37 18.28
N ARG A 446 11.08 -30.16 18.45
CA ARG A 446 11.69 -29.66 19.68
C ARG A 446 11.17 -28.25 20.00
N ASN A 447 10.86 -27.98 21.26
CA ASN A 447 10.34 -26.70 21.74
C ASN A 447 11.31 -26.14 22.79
N ARG A 448 12.12 -25.16 22.37
CA ARG A 448 13.16 -24.56 23.20
C ARG A 448 12.59 -23.66 24.31
N VAL A 449 11.42 -23.06 24.10
CA VAL A 449 10.74 -22.25 25.11
C VAL A 449 10.26 -23.13 26.29
N TYR A 450 9.72 -24.30 25.98
CA TYR A 450 9.32 -25.29 26.98
C TYR A 450 10.53 -25.83 27.75
N GLU A 451 11.63 -26.18 27.07
CA GLU A 451 12.88 -26.59 27.72
C GLU A 451 13.39 -25.52 28.70
N ARG A 452 13.38 -24.26 28.27
CA ARG A 452 13.77 -23.15 29.14
C ARG A 452 12.87 -23.02 30.36
N MET A 453 11.56 -23.25 30.20
CA MET A 453 10.63 -23.31 31.33
C MET A 453 10.99 -24.43 32.30
N LEU A 454 11.30 -25.64 31.81
CA LEU A 454 11.72 -26.77 32.65
C LEU A 454 12.97 -26.42 33.48
N VAL A 455 13.97 -25.82 32.84
CA VAL A 455 15.20 -25.35 33.49
C VAL A 455 14.88 -24.31 34.56
N MET A 456 14.11 -23.27 34.20
CA MET A 456 13.73 -22.19 35.12
C MET A 456 12.93 -22.68 36.34
N GLN A 457 12.16 -23.76 36.20
CA GLN A 457 11.35 -24.32 37.28
C GLN A 457 12.02 -25.51 38.00
N GLY A 458 13.18 -25.98 37.54
CA GLY A 458 13.89 -27.12 38.12
C GLY A 458 13.14 -28.44 37.97
N LEU A 459 12.40 -28.62 36.88
CA LEU A 459 11.54 -29.77 36.63
C LEU A 459 12.31 -30.95 36.02
N ARG A 460 13.15 -31.58 36.85
CA ARG A 460 14.06 -32.65 36.43
C ARG A 460 13.35 -33.88 35.86
N ASP A 461 12.29 -34.33 36.50
CA ASP A 461 11.59 -35.56 36.08
C ASP A 461 10.88 -35.34 34.74
N GLU A 462 10.29 -34.16 34.54
CA GLU A 462 9.71 -33.74 33.27
C GLU A 462 10.77 -33.57 32.17
N ALA A 463 11.93 -33.00 32.50
CA ALA A 463 13.06 -32.88 31.56
C ALA A 463 13.58 -34.25 31.10
N MET A 464 13.67 -35.23 32.02
CA MET A 464 14.01 -36.61 31.66
C MET A 464 12.98 -37.24 30.74
N ARG A 465 11.67 -37.03 30.96
CA ARG A 465 10.62 -37.50 30.03
C ARG A 465 10.72 -36.82 28.67
N TYR A 466 10.95 -35.51 28.65
CA TYR A 466 11.10 -34.75 27.41
C TYR A 466 12.27 -35.28 26.54
N LEU A 467 13.36 -35.71 27.18
CA LEU A 467 14.51 -36.32 26.50
C LEU A 467 14.24 -37.69 25.89
N ASP A 468 13.19 -38.40 26.33
CA ASP A 468 12.79 -39.65 25.69
C ASP A 468 12.30 -39.38 24.25
N ASP A 469 11.63 -38.25 24.02
CA ASP A 469 11.14 -37.81 22.71
C ASP A 469 12.18 -36.97 21.94
N PHE A 470 12.99 -36.17 22.64
CA PHE A 470 14.00 -35.27 22.04
C PHE A 470 15.40 -35.40 22.68
N PRO A 471 16.16 -36.48 22.38
CA PRO A 471 17.48 -36.70 22.99
C PRO A 471 18.49 -35.57 22.73
N ASP A 472 18.37 -34.88 21.60
CA ASP A 472 19.26 -33.78 21.19
C ASP A 472 19.07 -32.51 22.03
N ALA A 473 18.05 -32.44 22.88
CA ALA A 473 17.83 -31.35 23.84
C ALA A 473 18.74 -31.44 25.10
N TRP A 474 19.52 -32.53 25.23
CA TRP A 474 20.40 -32.75 26.39
C TRP A 474 21.31 -31.57 26.76
N PRO A 475 22.00 -30.90 25.82
CA PRO A 475 22.90 -29.79 26.16
C PRO A 475 22.19 -28.64 26.88
N ASP A 476 20.95 -28.36 26.50
CA ASP A 476 20.17 -27.23 26.99
C ASP A 476 19.45 -27.55 28.32
N LEU A 477 19.20 -28.83 28.59
CA LEU A 477 18.63 -29.31 29.85
C LEU A 477 19.67 -29.72 30.90
N ALA A 478 20.96 -29.79 30.54
CA ALA A 478 22.03 -30.29 31.41
C ALA A 478 22.16 -29.54 32.76
N GLU A 479 21.67 -28.31 32.87
CA GLU A 479 21.68 -27.53 34.12
C GLU A 479 20.81 -28.14 35.23
N ILE A 480 19.77 -28.90 34.87
CA ILE A 480 18.78 -29.45 35.81
C ILE A 480 18.78 -30.99 35.92
N LEU A 481 19.62 -31.66 35.12
CA LEU A 481 19.79 -33.12 35.08
C LEU A 481 20.98 -33.55 35.93
#